data_AF-A0AAV9JXA8-F1
#
_entry.id   AF-A0AAV9JXA8-F1
#
_cell.length_a   1.000
_cell.length_b   1.000
_cell.length_c   1.000
_cell.angle_alpha   90.00
_cell.angle_beta   90.00
_cell.angle_gamma   90.00
#
_symmetry.space_group_name_H-M   'P 1'
#
loop_
_entity.id
_entity.type
_entity.pdbx_description
1 polymer ?
#
loop_
_entity_poly.entity_id
_entity_poly.type
_entity_poly.pdbx_seq_one_letter_code
_entity_poly.pdbx_strand_id
1 'polypeptide(L)'
;MDNGTNSTNGTFEGFQTPPAAPKSFWFGLLLPTLYLTILIGSLYTFSSLYRKRLLQKAEKLEPWFPPHKQRDIYLSLLHLDPSEASDSADGEKKLSKVPDSILKAALLKRAVEDIQRIVQLRSSKQALQTLLQRGSVGDELWQRFLRAEKETEEEVKDVVTEANAFAPNWGQTIFQSANEINQNFILKQRTAEIQAKLESEKAWWESKRAGIQSDFMKELEEEDKPVGKPVEAGKKKSGSNDDDAVLVDAGGPAQAQGANGVKKRKSKKGLGA
;
A
#
# COMPACT_ATOMS: atom_id res chain seq x y z
N MET A 1 98.03 -72.67 -0.99
CA MET A 1 97.16 -73.18 -2.07
C MET A 1 95.78 -73.31 -1.47
N ASP A 2 95.14 -72.19 -1.15
CA ASP A 2 94.22 -71.40 -2.00
C ASP A 2 92.82 -71.67 -1.42
N ASN A 3 91.92 -70.74 -1.15
CA ASN A 3 91.83 -69.29 -1.30
C ASN A 3 90.60 -68.97 -0.42
N GLY A 4 90.72 -68.21 0.67
CA GLY A 4 90.35 -66.80 0.62
C GLY A 4 88.89 -66.57 0.24
N THR A 5 88.01 -66.36 1.24
CA THR A 5 87.07 -65.22 1.27
C THR A 5 86.24 -65.24 2.56
N ASN A 6 86.68 -64.42 3.51
CA ASN A 6 85.82 -63.80 4.51
C ASN A 6 84.69 -63.06 3.79
N SER A 7 83.44 -63.38 4.09
CA SER A 7 82.32 -62.47 3.84
C SER A 7 81.66 -62.17 5.17
N THR A 8 82.06 -61.03 5.74
CA THR A 8 81.41 -60.37 6.86
C THR A 8 80.02 -59.94 6.42
N ASN A 9 78.98 -60.66 6.85
CA ASN A 9 77.62 -60.16 6.82
C ASN A 9 77.51 -59.01 7.84
N GLY A 10 77.81 -57.80 7.39
CA GLY A 10 77.48 -56.59 8.11
C GLY A 10 75.96 -56.44 8.11
N THR A 11 75.33 -56.80 9.23
CA THR A 11 73.95 -56.43 9.53
C THR A 11 73.90 -54.89 9.58
N PHE A 12 73.46 -54.28 8.49
CA PHE A 12 72.97 -52.90 8.51
C PHE A 12 71.74 -52.90 9.41
N GLU A 13 71.90 -52.48 10.66
CA GLU A 13 70.79 -52.09 11.51
C GLU A 13 70.08 -50.92 10.83
N GLY A 14 69.09 -51.24 10.01
CA GLY A 14 68.09 -50.27 9.60
C GLY A 14 67.54 -49.65 10.87
N PHE A 15 67.65 -48.32 10.96
CA PHE A 15 67.09 -47.50 12.03
C PHE A 15 65.64 -47.94 12.28
N GLN A 16 65.47 -48.81 13.28
CA GLN A 16 64.20 -49.38 13.65
C GLN A 16 63.49 -48.28 14.42
N THR A 17 62.66 -47.51 13.71
CA THR A 17 61.76 -46.57 14.36
C THR A 17 60.91 -47.35 15.36
N PRO A 18 60.85 -46.93 16.64
CA PRO A 18 60.06 -47.64 17.64
C PRO A 18 58.59 -47.72 17.17
N PRO A 19 57.86 -48.82 17.48
CA PRO A 19 56.47 -48.93 17.10
C PRO A 19 55.69 -47.76 17.72
N ALA A 20 55.07 -46.94 16.86
CA ALA A 20 54.29 -45.80 17.30
C ALA A 20 53.20 -46.29 18.26
N ALA A 21 53.16 -45.70 19.46
CA ALA A 21 52.17 -46.01 20.49
C ALA A 21 50.74 -46.00 19.91
N PRO A 22 49.84 -46.88 20.39
CA PRO A 22 48.47 -46.93 19.87
C PRO A 22 47.80 -45.58 20.08
N LYS A 23 47.52 -44.88 18.96
CA LYS A 23 46.79 -43.61 18.99
C LYS A 23 45.43 -43.90 19.62
N SER A 24 45.16 -43.30 20.77
CA SER A 24 43.94 -43.51 21.51
C SER A 24 42.73 -43.20 20.63
N PHE A 25 41.74 -44.10 20.61
CA PHE A 25 40.49 -44.00 19.84
C PHE A 25 39.85 -42.60 19.94
N TRP A 26 39.93 -42.01 21.13
CA TRP A 26 39.47 -40.65 21.43
C TRP A 26 40.14 -39.56 20.60
N PHE A 27 41.45 -39.65 20.30
CA PHE A 27 42.14 -38.67 19.46
C PHE A 27 41.74 -38.78 17.98
N GLY A 28 41.43 -39.99 17.50
CA GLY A 28 40.94 -40.19 16.12
C GLY A 28 39.52 -39.64 15.90
N LEU A 29 38.67 -39.70 16.92
CA LEU A 29 37.31 -39.13 16.90
C LEU A 29 37.28 -37.61 17.14
N LEU A 30 38.27 -37.09 17.87
CA LEU A 30 38.35 -35.66 18.23
C LEU A 30 38.53 -34.76 17.01
N LEU A 31 39.40 -35.12 16.05
CA LEU A 31 39.62 -34.30 14.85
C LEU A 31 38.34 -34.07 14.00
N PRO A 32 37.59 -35.12 13.59
CA PRO A 32 36.39 -34.93 12.79
C PRO A 32 35.26 -34.24 13.56
N THR A 33 35.13 -34.50 14.87
CA THR A 33 34.12 -33.82 15.71
C THR A 33 34.47 -32.35 15.93
N LEU A 34 35.75 -32.01 16.13
CA LEU A 34 36.22 -30.63 16.20
C LEU A 34 35.99 -29.88 14.87
N TYR A 35 36.28 -30.52 13.74
CA TYR A 35 36.00 -29.95 12.42
C TYR A 35 34.51 -29.63 12.26
N LEU A 36 33.63 -30.56 12.61
CA LEU A 36 32.18 -30.38 12.48
C LEU A 36 31.65 -29.30 13.43
N THR A 37 32.15 -29.23 14.66
CA THR A 37 31.74 -28.20 15.63
C THR A 37 32.18 -26.80 15.20
N ILE A 38 33.39 -26.65 14.66
CA ILE A 38 33.85 -25.37 14.09
C ILE A 38 33.03 -25.01 12.85
N LEU A 39 32.71 -25.96 11.98
CA LEU A 39 31.87 -25.74 10.80
C LEU A 39 30.46 -25.29 11.19
N ILE A 40 29.80 -26.00 12.11
CA ILE A 40 28.46 -25.66 12.60
C ILE A 40 28.49 -24.33 13.35
N GLY A 41 29.49 -24.09 14.19
CA GLY A 41 29.65 -22.84 14.94
C GLY A 41 29.86 -21.64 14.02
N SER A 42 30.71 -21.77 13.01
CA SER A 42 30.95 -20.71 12.02
C SER A 42 29.71 -20.46 11.15
N LEU A 43 29.00 -21.51 10.72
CA LEU A 43 27.76 -21.37 9.96
C LEU A 43 26.63 -20.72 10.79
N TYR A 44 26.49 -21.12 12.06
CA TYR A 44 25.49 -20.56 12.97
C TYR A 44 25.76 -19.09 13.28
N THR A 45 27.02 -18.74 13.59
CA THR A 45 27.42 -17.34 13.82
C THR A 45 27.22 -16.49 12.58
N PHE A 46 27.59 -16.98 11.39
CA PHE A 46 27.34 -16.27 10.13
C PHE A 46 25.84 -16.11 9.84
N SER A 47 25.05 -17.19 9.96
CA SER A 47 23.60 -17.18 9.72
C SER A 47 22.89 -16.22 10.67
N SER A 48 23.22 -16.25 11.96
CA SER A 48 22.62 -15.35 12.95
C SER A 48 23.01 -13.89 12.70
N LEU A 49 24.28 -13.59 12.40
CA LEU A 49 24.72 -12.23 12.12
C LEU A 49 24.12 -11.70 10.81
N TYR A 50 24.06 -12.52 9.76
CA TYR A 50 23.43 -12.17 8.49
C TYR A 50 21.94 -11.88 8.67
N ARG A 51 21.20 -12.75 9.37
CA ARG A 51 19.78 -12.53 9.68
C ARG A 51 19.58 -11.28 10.52
N LYS A 52 20.39 -11.05 11.56
CA LYS A 52 20.34 -9.81 12.37
C LYS A 52 20.56 -8.57 11.51
N ARG A 53 21.54 -8.58 10.61
CA ARG A 53 21.79 -7.48 9.67
C ARG A 53 20.63 -7.29 8.69
N LEU A 54 20.01 -8.36 8.22
CA LEU A 54 18.85 -8.30 7.34
C LEU A 54 17.64 -7.68 8.06
N LEU A 55 17.39 -8.09 9.30
CA LEU A 55 16.34 -7.50 10.15
C LEU A 55 16.60 -6.03 10.44
N GLN A 56 17.84 -5.64 10.76
CA GLN A 56 18.20 -4.23 10.96
C GLN A 56 18.04 -3.39 9.68
N LYS A 57 18.37 -3.95 8.50
CA LYS A 57 18.10 -3.28 7.22
C LYS A 57 16.61 -3.11 6.99
N ALA A 58 15.83 -4.12 7.35
CA ALA A 58 14.37 -4.05 7.28
C ALA A 58 13.83 -2.99 8.25
N GLU A 59 14.30 -2.92 9.50
CA GLU A 59 13.87 -1.92 10.50
C GLU A 59 14.17 -0.47 10.09
N LYS A 60 15.25 -0.23 9.34
CA LYS A 60 15.59 1.10 8.81
C LYS A 60 14.68 1.60 7.70
N LEU A 61 13.83 0.74 7.16
CA LEU A 61 12.88 1.13 6.13
C LEU A 61 11.82 2.07 6.75
N GLU A 62 11.53 3.14 6.04
CA GLU A 62 10.50 4.09 6.44
C GLU A 62 9.14 3.40 6.59
N PRO A 63 8.35 3.74 7.62
CA PRO A 63 6.98 3.28 7.76
C PRO A 63 6.14 3.62 6.52
N TRP A 64 5.26 2.69 6.11
CA TRP A 64 4.38 2.90 4.96
C TRP A 64 3.30 3.96 5.26
N PHE A 65 2.76 3.94 6.47
CA PHE A 65 1.77 4.88 6.93
C PHE A 65 2.37 5.90 7.90
N PRO A 66 1.82 7.12 7.95
CA PRO A 66 2.17 8.07 8.99
C PRO A 66 1.77 7.53 10.38
N PRO A 67 2.33 8.11 11.46
CA PRO A 67 1.96 7.78 12.82
C PRO A 67 0.44 7.79 13.04
N HIS A 68 -0.05 6.83 13.82
CA HIS A 68 -1.48 6.58 14.04
C HIS A 68 -2.05 7.51 15.10
N LYS A 69 -2.51 8.68 14.68
CA LYS A 69 -2.98 9.74 15.57
C LYS A 69 -4.13 9.29 16.48
N GLN A 70 -5.10 8.56 15.94
CA GLN A 70 -6.31 8.15 16.67
C GLN A 70 -5.99 7.09 17.72
N ARG A 71 -5.06 6.17 17.43
CA ARG A 71 -4.49 5.25 18.42
C ARG A 71 -3.75 6.02 19.50
N ASP A 72 -2.88 6.95 19.13
CA ASP A 72 -2.07 7.70 20.09
C ASP A 72 -2.97 8.55 21.02
N ILE A 73 -4.06 9.13 20.51
CA ILE A 73 -5.10 9.81 21.31
C ILE A 73 -5.80 8.83 22.25
N TYR A 74 -6.19 7.65 21.76
CA TYR A 74 -6.86 6.66 22.60
C TYR A 74 -5.95 6.17 23.73
N LEU A 75 -4.68 5.87 23.42
CA LEU A 75 -3.69 5.44 24.41
C LEU A 75 -3.37 6.57 25.39
N SER A 76 -3.26 7.83 24.94
CA SER A 76 -3.05 8.95 25.86
C SER A 76 -4.25 9.16 26.78
N LEU A 77 -5.48 8.97 26.31
CA LEU A 77 -6.68 8.99 27.15
C LEU A 77 -6.71 7.84 28.17
N LEU A 78 -6.13 6.68 27.83
CA LEU A 78 -6.06 5.54 28.74
C LEU A 78 -5.03 5.73 29.86
N HIS A 79 -3.90 6.37 29.55
CA HIS A 79 -2.79 6.63 30.48
C HIS A 79 -2.88 7.99 31.18
N LEU A 80 -4.00 8.71 31.02
CA LEU A 80 -4.18 10.00 31.66
C LEU A 80 -4.32 9.81 33.18
N ASP A 81 -3.31 10.24 33.94
CA ASP A 81 -3.31 10.07 35.39
C ASP A 81 -4.36 10.99 36.06
N PRO A 82 -5.18 10.47 36.98
CA PRO A 82 -6.21 11.23 37.71
C PRO A 82 -5.70 12.48 38.43
N SER A 83 -4.42 12.49 38.82
CA SER A 83 -3.78 13.61 39.51
C SER A 83 -3.52 14.79 38.58
N GLU A 84 -3.01 14.54 37.36
CA GLU A 84 -2.69 15.60 36.38
C GLU A 84 -3.96 16.26 35.81
N ALA A 85 -5.04 15.49 35.69
CA ALA A 85 -6.36 15.99 35.27
C ALA A 85 -6.97 16.98 36.26
N SER A 86 -6.56 16.93 37.54
CA SER A 86 -7.12 17.77 38.60
C SER A 86 -6.42 19.13 38.77
N ASP A 87 -5.23 19.30 38.20
CA ASP A 87 -4.42 20.52 38.30
C ASP A 87 -4.65 21.50 37.12
N SER A 88 -5.33 21.06 36.06
CA SER A 88 -5.53 21.86 34.82
C SER A 88 -6.91 22.50 34.67
N ALA A 89 -7.81 22.33 35.65
CA ALA A 89 -9.19 22.80 35.57
C ALA A 89 -9.54 23.72 36.75
N ASP A 90 -9.25 25.01 36.57
CA ASP A 90 -9.87 26.10 37.32
C ASP A 90 -11.40 26.06 37.07
N GLY A 91 -12.14 25.38 37.94
CA GLY A 91 -13.54 25.74 38.24
C GLY A 91 -14.64 24.69 38.10
N GLU A 92 -14.53 23.63 37.29
CA GLU A 92 -15.70 22.75 37.05
C GLU A 92 -15.39 21.25 37.05
N LYS A 93 -15.97 20.54 38.04
CA LYS A 93 -16.08 19.08 38.21
C LYS A 93 -14.78 18.29 37.98
N LYS A 94 -14.07 18.01 39.09
CA LYS A 94 -12.98 17.02 39.17
C LYS A 94 -13.43 15.65 38.64
N LEU A 95 -13.23 15.38 37.36
CA LEU A 95 -13.39 14.06 36.78
C LEU A 95 -12.12 13.27 37.08
N SER A 96 -12.15 12.48 38.15
CA SER A 96 -11.05 11.61 38.57
C SER A 96 -10.73 10.49 37.56
N LYS A 97 -11.56 10.30 36.53
CA LYS A 97 -11.35 9.33 35.46
C LYS A 97 -12.05 9.77 34.17
N VAL A 98 -11.42 9.52 33.03
CA VAL A 98 -12.04 9.68 31.71
C VAL A 98 -13.26 8.74 31.62
N PRO A 99 -14.44 9.24 31.24
CA PRO A 99 -15.64 8.41 31.15
C PRO A 99 -15.52 7.37 30.03
N ASP A 100 -16.03 6.17 30.29
CA ASP A 100 -15.98 5.03 29.36
C ASP A 100 -16.66 5.31 28.01
N SER A 101 -17.63 6.23 27.96
CA SER A 101 -18.26 6.66 26.70
C SER A 101 -17.26 7.34 25.77
N ILE A 102 -16.34 8.15 26.30
CA ILE A 102 -15.29 8.82 25.53
C ILE A 102 -14.26 7.79 25.06
N LEU A 103 -13.86 6.84 25.91
CA LEU A 103 -12.92 5.77 25.53
C LEU A 103 -13.50 4.89 24.41
N LYS A 104 -14.78 4.51 24.50
CA LYS A 104 -15.47 3.75 23.44
C LYS A 104 -15.56 4.56 22.14
N ALA A 105 -15.83 5.86 22.22
CA ALA A 105 -15.86 6.74 21.05
C ALA A 105 -14.47 6.90 20.41
N ALA A 106 -13.42 7.03 21.22
CA ALA A 106 -12.04 7.10 20.76
C ALA A 106 -11.59 5.78 20.09
N LEU A 107 -11.94 4.63 20.68
CA LEU A 107 -11.69 3.32 20.06
C LEU A 107 -12.43 3.16 18.72
N LEU A 108 -13.66 3.64 18.62
CA LEU A 108 -14.41 3.65 17.36
C LEU A 108 -13.72 4.53 16.30
N LYS A 109 -13.19 5.70 16.69
CA LYS A 109 -12.42 6.57 15.78
C LYS A 109 -11.11 5.92 15.33
N ARG A 110 -10.43 5.20 16.22
CA ARG A 110 -9.27 4.36 15.88
C ARG A 110 -9.64 3.29 14.84
N ALA A 111 -10.73 2.55 15.06
CA ALA A 111 -11.23 1.55 14.12
C ALA A 111 -11.60 2.14 12.73
N VAL A 112 -12.13 3.37 12.68
CA VAL A 112 -12.43 4.06 11.40
C VAL A 112 -11.15 4.36 10.61
N GLU A 113 -10.11 4.86 11.27
CA GLU A 113 -8.80 5.09 10.65
C GLU A 113 -8.19 3.77 10.14
N ASP A 114 -8.32 2.68 10.90
CA ASP A 114 -7.83 1.35 10.47
C ASP A 114 -8.56 0.87 9.21
N ILE A 115 -9.88 1.05 9.11
CA ILE A 115 -10.63 0.76 7.88
C ILE A 115 -10.10 1.56 6.70
N GLN A 116 -9.80 2.85 6.88
CA GLN A 116 -9.23 3.68 5.81
C GLN A 116 -7.89 3.14 5.33
N ARG A 117 -7.00 2.77 6.26
CA ARG A 117 -5.70 2.15 5.96
C ARG A 117 -5.85 0.81 5.26
N ILE A 118 -6.76 -0.06 5.70
CA ILE A 118 -7.05 -1.35 5.05
C ILE A 118 -7.54 -1.17 3.62
N VAL A 119 -8.48 -0.24 3.40
CA VAL A 119 -9.00 0.04 2.05
C VAL A 119 -7.87 0.54 1.14
N GLN A 120 -7.01 1.42 1.65
CA GLN A 120 -5.84 1.92 0.92
C GLN A 120 -4.82 0.81 0.60
N LEU A 121 -4.54 -0.10 1.54
CA LEU A 121 -3.66 -1.24 1.29
C LEU A 121 -4.23 -2.16 0.21
N ARG A 122 -5.52 -2.51 0.31
CA ARG A 122 -6.18 -3.40 -0.65
C ARG A 122 -6.17 -2.81 -2.06
N SER A 123 -6.46 -1.52 -2.22
CA SER A 123 -6.40 -0.88 -3.54
C SER A 123 -4.97 -0.82 -4.09
N SER A 124 -3.98 -0.61 -3.23
CA SER A 124 -2.57 -0.46 -3.63
C SER A 124 -1.93 -1.82 -3.99
N LYS A 125 -2.35 -2.93 -3.35
CA LYS A 125 -1.77 -4.27 -3.53
C LYS A 125 -1.79 -4.71 -5.00
N GLN A 126 -2.93 -4.58 -5.67
CA GLN A 126 -3.10 -5.01 -7.06
C GLN A 126 -2.25 -4.17 -8.02
N ALA A 127 -2.19 -2.86 -7.80
CA ALA A 127 -1.37 -1.95 -8.61
C ALA A 127 0.13 -2.25 -8.44
N LEU A 128 0.57 -2.44 -7.19
CA LEU A 128 1.97 -2.74 -6.86
C LEU A 128 2.44 -4.08 -7.43
N GLN A 129 1.61 -5.13 -7.36
CA GLN A 129 1.96 -6.44 -7.94
C GLN A 129 2.23 -6.33 -9.45
N THR A 130 1.41 -5.54 -10.16
CA THR A 130 1.58 -5.31 -11.60
C THR A 130 2.88 -4.54 -11.89
N LEU A 131 3.19 -3.52 -11.09
CA LEU A 131 4.40 -2.70 -11.23
C LEU A 131 5.68 -3.48 -10.89
N LEU A 132 5.61 -4.39 -9.92
CA LEU A 132 6.71 -5.27 -9.52
C LEU A 132 7.04 -6.29 -10.62
N GLN A 133 6.04 -6.91 -11.24
CA GLN A 133 6.23 -7.82 -12.39
C GLN A 133 6.89 -7.12 -13.58
N ARG A 134 6.64 -5.81 -13.75
CA ARG A 134 7.26 -4.97 -14.79
C ARG A 134 8.68 -4.52 -14.43
N GLY A 135 9.17 -4.80 -13.22
CA GLY A 135 10.48 -4.35 -12.74
C GLY A 135 10.60 -2.85 -12.51
N SER A 136 9.48 -2.11 -12.55
CA SER A 136 9.44 -0.64 -12.38
C SER A 136 9.50 -0.19 -10.92
N VAL A 137 9.35 -1.12 -9.98
CA VAL A 137 9.34 -0.91 -8.53
C VAL A 137 10.31 -1.89 -7.89
N GLY A 138 11.10 -1.44 -6.92
CA GLY A 138 12.05 -2.29 -6.20
C GLY A 138 11.39 -3.24 -5.20
N ASP A 139 12.05 -4.37 -4.92
CA ASP A 139 11.60 -5.37 -3.93
C ASP A 139 11.48 -4.78 -2.52
N GLU A 140 12.31 -3.79 -2.19
CA GLU A 140 12.25 -3.08 -0.92
C GLU A 140 10.88 -2.43 -0.67
N LEU A 141 10.27 -1.81 -1.68
CA LEU A 141 8.94 -1.20 -1.55
C LEU A 141 7.87 -2.26 -1.30
N TRP A 142 7.99 -3.40 -1.99
CA TRP A 142 7.10 -4.53 -1.79
C TRP A 142 7.22 -5.12 -0.38
N GLN A 143 8.43 -5.24 0.15
CA GLN A 143 8.66 -5.65 1.53
C GLN A 143 8.08 -4.66 2.56
N ARG A 144 8.22 -3.34 2.32
CA ARG A 144 7.57 -2.30 3.14
C ARG A 144 6.06 -2.43 3.12
N PHE A 145 5.47 -2.66 1.95
CA PHE A 145 4.03 -2.87 1.80
C PHE A 145 3.54 -4.10 2.59
N LEU A 146 4.22 -5.25 2.47
CA LEU A 146 3.86 -6.47 3.21
C LEU A 146 3.99 -6.30 4.72
N ARG A 147 4.98 -5.52 5.19
CA ARG A 147 5.08 -5.16 6.61
C ARG A 147 3.88 -4.35 7.06
N ALA A 148 3.51 -3.32 6.28
CA ALA A 148 2.38 -2.46 6.61
C ALA A 148 1.05 -3.23 6.62
N GLU A 149 0.90 -4.20 5.71
CA GLU A 149 -0.25 -5.13 5.71
C GLU A 149 -0.30 -5.91 7.02
N LYS A 150 0.81 -6.52 7.42
CA LYS A 150 0.88 -7.27 8.68
C LYS A 150 0.66 -6.39 9.92
N GLU A 151 1.25 -5.20 9.96
CA GLU A 151 1.08 -4.24 11.07
C GLU A 151 -0.39 -3.80 11.20
N THR A 152 -1.06 -3.57 10.06
CA THR A 152 -2.49 -3.21 10.06
C THR A 152 -3.37 -4.40 10.48
N GLU A 153 -3.01 -5.64 10.11
CA GLU A 153 -3.73 -6.84 10.57
C GLU A 153 -3.57 -7.08 12.08
N GLU A 154 -2.40 -6.79 12.64
CA GLU A 154 -2.14 -6.84 14.08
C GLU A 154 -2.96 -5.77 14.81
N GLU A 155 -2.94 -4.52 14.32
CA GLU A 155 -3.74 -3.42 14.86
C GLU A 155 -5.24 -3.75 14.88
N VAL A 156 -5.77 -4.37 13.82
CA VAL A 156 -7.17 -4.81 13.78
C VAL A 156 -7.48 -5.83 14.87
N LYS A 157 -6.59 -6.82 15.09
CA LYS A 157 -6.79 -7.83 16.14
C LYS A 157 -6.76 -7.20 17.53
N ASP A 158 -5.88 -6.24 17.75
CA ASP A 158 -5.78 -5.51 19.01
C ASP A 158 -7.07 -4.72 19.27
N VAL A 159 -7.57 -3.98 18.27
CA VAL A 159 -8.85 -3.26 18.39
C VAL A 159 -10.03 -4.19 18.67
N VAL A 160 -10.11 -5.36 18.03
CA VAL A 160 -11.15 -6.37 18.32
C VAL A 160 -11.05 -6.85 19.77
N THR A 161 -9.83 -7.11 20.25
CA THR A 161 -9.58 -7.59 21.61
C THR A 161 -9.96 -6.52 22.64
N GLU A 162 -9.56 -5.27 22.43
CA GLU A 162 -9.92 -4.13 23.27
C GLU A 162 -11.44 -3.86 23.26
N ALA A 163 -12.09 -3.94 22.10
CA ALA A 163 -13.53 -3.80 22.00
C ALA A 163 -14.26 -4.86 22.83
N ASN A 164 -13.81 -6.11 22.76
CA ASN A 164 -14.36 -7.19 23.57
C ASN A 164 -14.11 -7.00 25.09
N ALA A 165 -13.03 -6.32 25.47
CA ALA A 165 -12.77 -5.96 26.86
C ALA A 165 -13.76 -4.90 27.39
N PHE A 166 -14.20 -3.97 26.53
CA PHE A 166 -15.23 -2.99 26.89
C PHE A 166 -16.66 -3.53 26.90
N ALA A 167 -16.99 -4.43 25.98
CA ALA A 167 -18.29 -5.06 25.88
C ALA A 167 -18.19 -6.42 25.15
N PRO A 168 -18.73 -7.51 25.72
CA PRO A 168 -18.72 -8.82 25.06
C PRO A 168 -19.35 -8.75 23.66
N ASN A 169 -18.73 -9.43 22.69
CA ASN A 169 -19.14 -9.47 21.27
C ASN A 169 -19.05 -8.13 20.51
N TRP A 170 -18.61 -7.04 21.13
CA TRP A 170 -18.49 -5.76 20.41
C TRP A 170 -17.40 -5.79 19.33
N GLY A 171 -16.35 -6.58 19.52
CA GLY A 171 -15.30 -6.77 18.52
C GLY A 171 -15.79 -7.32 17.17
N GLN A 172 -16.94 -8.01 17.14
CA GLN A 172 -17.53 -8.51 15.89
C GLN A 172 -18.23 -7.41 15.08
N THR A 173 -18.75 -6.38 15.75
CA THR A 173 -19.61 -5.34 15.15
C THR A 173 -18.94 -3.97 15.05
N ILE A 174 -17.85 -3.74 15.79
CA ILE A 174 -17.14 -2.45 15.80
C ILE A 174 -16.65 -2.06 14.39
N PHE A 175 -16.07 -3.00 13.65
CA PHE A 175 -15.58 -2.74 12.29
C PHE A 175 -16.69 -2.61 11.24
N GLN A 176 -17.84 -3.24 11.45
CA GLN A 176 -19.02 -3.00 10.61
C GLN A 176 -19.50 -1.55 10.79
N SER A 177 -19.63 -1.12 12.05
CA SER A 177 -20.01 0.26 12.39
C SER A 177 -18.99 1.28 11.89
N ALA A 178 -17.70 0.99 12.04
CA ALA A 178 -16.61 1.84 11.56
C ALA A 178 -16.62 1.98 10.02
N ASN A 179 -16.91 0.89 9.30
CA ASN A 179 -17.07 0.94 7.85
C ASN A 179 -18.22 1.85 7.44
N GLU A 180 -19.40 1.71 8.06
CA GLU A 180 -20.55 2.58 7.75
C GLU A 180 -20.27 4.06 8.05
N ILE A 181 -19.57 4.35 9.16
CA ILE A 181 -19.14 5.71 9.50
C ILE A 181 -18.19 6.25 8.43
N ASN A 182 -17.21 5.45 7.99
CA ASN A 182 -16.26 5.86 6.96
C ASN A 182 -16.98 6.16 5.62
N GLN A 183 -17.92 5.30 5.20
CA GLN A 183 -18.71 5.55 4.00
C GLN A 183 -19.56 6.81 4.12
N ASN A 184 -20.21 7.03 5.27
CA ASN A 184 -20.98 8.25 5.51
C ASN A 184 -20.11 9.51 5.46
N PHE A 185 -18.89 9.43 6.01
CA PHE A 185 -17.92 10.53 5.97
C PHE A 185 -17.51 10.88 4.53
N ILE A 186 -17.17 9.86 3.72
CA ILE A 186 -16.81 10.06 2.31
C ILE A 186 -17.97 10.68 1.52
N LEU A 187 -19.20 10.21 1.74
CA LEU A 187 -20.40 10.78 1.10
C LEU A 187 -20.63 12.24 1.48
N LYS A 188 -20.50 12.58 2.77
CA LYS A 188 -20.60 13.96 3.25
C LYS A 188 -19.51 14.86 2.67
N GLN A 189 -18.28 14.36 2.58
CA GLN A 189 -17.18 15.12 1.98
C GLN A 189 -17.45 15.39 0.49
N ARG A 190 -17.84 14.36 -0.28
CA ARG A 190 -18.18 14.50 -1.71
C ARG A 190 -19.32 15.47 -1.94
N THR A 191 -20.37 15.42 -1.12
CA THR A 191 -21.52 16.33 -1.23
C THR A 191 -21.14 17.76 -0.88
N ALA A 192 -20.30 17.97 0.14
CA ALA A 192 -19.76 19.29 0.48
C ALA A 192 -18.88 19.86 -0.64
N GLU A 193 -18.02 19.03 -1.26
CA GLU A 193 -17.19 19.43 -2.41
C GLU A 193 -18.04 19.85 -3.63
N ILE A 194 -19.15 19.15 -3.90
CA ILE A 194 -20.10 19.52 -4.96
C ILE A 194 -20.81 20.82 -4.62
N GLN A 195 -21.28 20.97 -3.37
CA GLN A 195 -21.94 22.20 -2.92
C GLN A 195 -21.02 23.41 -2.99
N ALA A 196 -19.72 23.25 -2.70
CA ALA A 196 -18.74 24.33 -2.79
C ALA A 196 -18.55 24.86 -4.23
N LYS A 197 -18.73 24.01 -5.26
CA LYS A 197 -18.62 24.41 -6.67
C LYS A 197 -19.83 25.19 -7.17
N LEU A 198 -20.98 25.02 -6.53
CA LEU A 198 -22.27 25.52 -6.98
C LEU A 198 -22.30 27.04 -7.17
N GLU A 199 -21.65 27.81 -6.31
CA GLU A 199 -21.59 29.28 -6.45
C GLU A 199 -20.77 29.71 -7.68
N SER A 200 -19.62 29.07 -7.89
CA SER A 200 -18.75 29.35 -9.03
C SER A 200 -19.41 28.94 -10.36
N GLU A 201 -20.12 27.82 -10.38
CA GLU A 201 -20.85 27.34 -11.54
C GLU A 201 -22.05 28.23 -11.86
N LYS A 202 -22.75 28.74 -10.83
CA LYS A 202 -23.82 29.74 -11.01
C LYS A 202 -23.29 31.04 -11.61
N ALA A 203 -22.21 31.60 -11.07
CA ALA A 203 -21.62 32.83 -11.59
C ALA A 203 -21.13 32.66 -13.05
N TRP A 204 -20.52 31.51 -13.36
CA TRP A 204 -20.14 31.15 -14.72
C TRP A 204 -21.36 31.05 -15.64
N TRP A 205 -22.44 30.39 -15.19
CA TRP A 205 -23.66 30.23 -15.97
C TRP A 205 -24.37 31.56 -16.23
N GLU A 206 -24.46 32.44 -15.23
CA GLU A 206 -25.05 33.77 -15.40
C GLU A 206 -24.25 34.63 -16.37
N SER A 207 -22.91 34.59 -16.29
CA SER A 207 -22.03 35.29 -17.24
C SER A 207 -22.22 34.77 -18.67
N LYS A 208 -22.31 33.45 -18.84
CA LYS A 208 -22.55 32.83 -20.15
C LYS A 208 -23.94 33.18 -20.70
N ARG A 209 -24.97 33.18 -19.84
CA ARG A 209 -26.33 33.55 -20.23
C ARG A 209 -26.44 35.02 -20.62
N ALA A 210 -25.76 35.91 -19.91
CA ALA A 210 -25.70 37.33 -20.26
C ALA A 210 -25.03 37.54 -21.64
N GLY A 211 -23.93 36.83 -21.92
CA GLY A 211 -23.28 36.86 -23.23
C GLY A 211 -24.19 36.39 -24.37
N ILE A 212 -24.89 35.26 -24.18
CA ILE A 212 -25.84 34.75 -25.18
C ILE A 212 -26.99 35.76 -25.41
N GLN A 213 -27.50 36.38 -24.35
CA GLN A 213 -28.57 37.37 -24.47
C GLN A 213 -28.10 38.63 -25.22
N SER A 214 -26.87 39.10 -24.98
CA SER A 214 -26.32 40.24 -25.70
C SER A 214 -26.07 39.94 -27.17
N ASP A 215 -25.56 38.76 -27.50
CA ASP A 215 -25.31 38.35 -28.88
C ASP A 215 -26.61 38.25 -29.68
N PHE A 216 -27.67 37.69 -29.09
CA PHE A 216 -28.99 37.59 -29.71
C PHE A 216 -29.65 38.97 -29.96
N MET A 217 -29.58 39.89 -29.00
CA MET A 217 -30.10 41.26 -29.18
C MET A 217 -29.36 42.00 -30.29
N LYS A 218 -28.05 41.80 -30.39
CA LYS A 218 -27.23 42.39 -31.44
C LYS A 218 -27.61 41.85 -32.82
N GLU A 219 -27.89 40.55 -32.93
CA GLU A 219 -28.35 39.93 -34.18
C GLU A 219 -29.71 40.49 -34.64
N LEU A 220 -30.67 40.65 -33.72
CA LEU A 220 -31.96 41.28 -34.03
C LEU A 220 -31.83 42.74 -34.48
N GLU A 221 -30.97 43.53 -33.84
CA GLU A 221 -30.69 44.92 -34.26
C GLU A 221 -29.99 45.00 -35.63
N GLU A 222 -29.22 43.98 -36.01
CA GLU A 222 -28.61 43.85 -37.33
C GLU A 222 -29.63 43.44 -38.40
N GLU A 223 -30.66 42.65 -38.05
CA GLU A 223 -31.78 42.27 -38.93
C GLU A 223 -32.86 43.37 -39.10
N ASP A 224 -33.13 44.18 -38.07
CA ASP A 224 -34.14 45.27 -38.11
C ASP A 224 -33.69 46.53 -38.89
N LYS A 225 -32.46 46.53 -39.43
CA LYS A 225 -32.04 47.58 -40.36
C LYS A 225 -32.77 47.44 -41.70
N PRO A 226 -33.49 48.47 -42.19
CA PRO A 226 -34.32 48.34 -43.37
C PRO A 226 -33.48 48.04 -44.61
N VAL A 227 -33.86 47.00 -45.35
CA VAL A 227 -33.35 46.67 -46.69
C VAL A 227 -33.52 47.88 -47.61
N GLY A 228 -32.41 48.57 -47.88
CA GLY A 228 -32.37 49.82 -48.64
C GLY A 228 -31.04 50.08 -49.36
N LYS A 229 -30.83 49.35 -50.46
CA LYS A 229 -29.96 49.65 -51.64
C LYS A 229 -28.43 49.40 -51.58
N PRO A 230 -27.79 49.16 -52.77
CA PRO A 230 -26.74 48.15 -52.91
C PRO A 230 -25.33 48.69 -53.31
N VAL A 231 -24.35 47.78 -53.19
CA VAL A 231 -22.99 47.73 -53.81
C VAL A 231 -21.93 48.75 -53.35
N GLU A 232 -20.87 48.30 -52.64
CA GLU A 232 -19.52 48.15 -53.22
C GLU A 232 -18.53 47.42 -52.27
N ALA A 233 -17.47 46.89 -52.88
CA ALA A 233 -16.65 45.78 -52.42
C ALA A 233 -15.50 46.16 -51.48
N GLY A 234 -15.13 45.23 -50.58
CA GLY A 234 -14.02 45.41 -49.64
C GLY A 234 -13.49 44.15 -48.95
N LYS A 235 -13.43 43.02 -49.67
CA LYS A 235 -12.54 41.84 -49.49
C LYS A 235 -11.80 41.69 -48.15
N LYS A 236 -12.16 40.69 -47.32
CA LYS A 236 -11.20 39.85 -46.57
C LYS A 236 -11.79 38.49 -46.15
N LYS A 237 -11.30 37.47 -46.87
CA LYS A 237 -11.16 36.04 -46.53
C LYS A 237 -12.27 35.37 -45.70
N SER A 238 -13.15 34.72 -46.45
CA SER A 238 -13.74 33.42 -46.12
C SER A 238 -12.67 32.44 -45.61
N GLY A 239 -12.80 32.04 -44.36
CA GLY A 239 -12.19 30.86 -43.76
C GLY A 239 -13.27 30.22 -42.90
N SER A 240 -14.15 29.46 -43.56
CA SER A 240 -15.11 28.55 -42.93
C SER A 240 -14.34 27.57 -42.03
N ASN A 241 -14.77 27.48 -40.77
CA ASN A 241 -14.60 26.32 -39.91
C ASN A 241 -15.94 26.15 -39.19
N ASP A 242 -16.89 25.56 -39.90
CA ASP A 242 -17.96 24.78 -39.28
C ASP A 242 -17.32 23.49 -38.80
N ASP A 243 -17.14 23.34 -37.48
CA ASP A 243 -16.99 22.05 -36.79
C ASP A 243 -17.02 22.30 -35.27
N ASP A 244 -18.20 22.61 -34.73
CA ASP A 244 -18.55 22.21 -33.37
C ASP A 244 -20.06 21.98 -33.25
N ALA A 245 -20.55 21.04 -34.04
CA ALA A 245 -21.84 20.42 -33.82
C ALA A 245 -21.72 19.53 -32.57
N VAL A 246 -22.06 20.11 -31.42
CA VAL A 246 -22.26 19.37 -30.17
C VAL A 246 -23.49 18.46 -30.34
N LEU A 247 -23.22 17.20 -30.69
CA LEU A 247 -24.19 16.10 -30.63
C LEU A 247 -24.53 15.85 -29.16
N VAL A 248 -25.69 16.37 -28.75
CA VAL A 248 -26.31 16.05 -27.46
C VAL A 248 -26.88 14.64 -27.58
N ASP A 249 -26.16 13.64 -27.08
CA ASP A 249 -26.63 12.27 -26.96
C ASP A 249 -27.66 12.18 -25.82
N ALA A 250 -28.88 12.61 -26.12
CA ALA A 250 -30.07 12.38 -25.31
C ALA A 250 -30.73 11.07 -25.77
N GLY A 251 -30.12 9.94 -25.42
CA GLY A 251 -30.61 8.60 -25.74
C GLY A 251 -30.54 7.66 -24.54
N GLY A 252 -31.63 7.57 -23.78
CA GLY A 252 -31.90 6.43 -22.89
C GLY A 252 -32.05 5.11 -23.67
N PRO A 253 -32.03 3.96 -22.98
CA PRO A 253 -31.31 2.77 -23.42
C PRO A 253 -32.07 1.93 -24.44
N ALA A 254 -31.57 1.87 -25.67
CA ALA A 254 -31.73 0.72 -26.56
C ALA A 254 -30.67 0.79 -27.66
N GLN A 255 -30.10 -0.37 -27.98
CA GLN A 255 -29.23 -0.63 -29.14
C GLN A 255 -27.75 -0.22 -29.00
N ALA A 256 -27.08 -1.04 -28.23
CA ALA A 256 -25.69 -1.36 -28.44
C ALA A 256 -25.46 -2.06 -29.81
N GLN A 257 -24.35 -1.67 -30.45
CA GLN A 257 -23.41 -2.49 -31.24
C GLN A 257 -23.64 -2.74 -32.74
N GLY A 258 -22.77 -2.10 -33.54
CA GLY A 258 -22.26 -2.56 -34.83
C GLY A 258 -21.78 -1.38 -35.67
N ALA A 259 -20.57 -1.27 -36.22
CA ALA A 259 -19.47 -2.21 -36.39
C ALA A 259 -18.19 -1.46 -36.81
N ASN A 260 -17.02 -1.98 -36.39
CA ASN A 260 -15.71 -1.92 -37.07
C ASN A 260 -14.85 -2.95 -36.31
N GLY A 261 -14.07 -3.87 -36.86
CA GLY A 261 -13.75 -4.29 -38.21
C GLY A 261 -12.55 -5.26 -38.06
N VAL A 262 -12.53 -6.36 -38.83
CA VAL A 262 -11.31 -7.03 -39.31
C VAL A 262 -10.41 -7.79 -38.30
N LYS A 263 -10.48 -9.15 -38.29
CA LYS A 263 -9.44 -10.13 -38.73
C LYS A 263 -9.59 -11.55 -38.09
N LYS A 264 -9.97 -12.51 -38.94
CA LYS A 264 -9.35 -13.84 -39.19
C LYS A 264 -8.75 -14.61 -38.00
N ARG A 265 -9.31 -15.80 -37.66
CA ARG A 265 -8.69 -17.14 -37.88
C ARG A 265 -9.45 -18.31 -37.21
N LYS A 266 -9.85 -19.28 -38.05
CA LYS A 266 -9.65 -20.75 -37.95
C LYS A 266 -10.09 -21.50 -36.67
N SER A 267 -11.17 -22.30 -36.75
CA SER A 267 -11.15 -23.79 -36.84
C SER A 267 -12.38 -24.48 -36.22
N LYS A 268 -12.92 -25.44 -37.01
CA LYS A 268 -13.43 -26.76 -36.58
C LYS A 268 -14.71 -26.82 -35.71
N LYS A 269 -15.88 -26.91 -36.38
CA LYS A 269 -17.06 -27.63 -35.86
C LYS A 269 -17.15 -28.99 -36.55
N GLY A 270 -17.05 -30.06 -35.78
CA GLY A 270 -17.74 -31.31 -36.02
C GLY A 270 -18.56 -31.58 -34.77
N LEU A 271 -19.89 -31.53 -34.88
CA LEU A 271 -20.80 -32.06 -33.89
C LEU A 271 -21.85 -32.86 -34.67
N GLY A 272 -21.79 -34.17 -34.50
CA GLY A 272 -22.86 -35.11 -34.79
C GLY A 272 -22.99 -35.99 -33.56
N ALA A 273 -24.24 -36.15 -33.10
CA ALA A 273 -24.71 -36.85 -31.91
C ALA A 273 -24.42 -36.16 -30.56
#